data_AF-A0A960JCD0-F1
#
_entry.id   AF-A0A960JCD0-F1
#
_cell.length_a   1.000
_cell.length_b   1.000
_cell.length_c   1.000
_cell.angle_alpha   90.00
_cell.angle_beta   90.00
_cell.angle_gamma   90.00
#
_symmetry.space_group_name_H-M   'P 1'
#
loop_
_entity.id
_entity.type
_entity.pdbx_description
1 polymer ?
#
loop_
_entity_poly.entity_id
_entity_poly.type
_entity_poly.pdbx_seq_one_letter_code
_entity_poly.pdbx_strand_id
1 'polypeptide(L)'
;MNRLLLTLTLVVTFAASAFAQKAQPQPKSQEEVNAILAVQDAADPNARIAAAQKLLKDFKDTEFKEFANYMMMLSYQQLNDFENMLIFGDETLKDNPDNVGVLLQLSFAIPTRTREFDLDKEEKLAKAEDYAKRAITLIPNLAKMDPNMLDEDWLNTKKDFMSQANESLGLIDIKRENYDSAIEHLTKALELASQQTGETFYHLANAYNKSGKKDLALDAVNKSIAAGGMQMVDGKNAAEVLKQEIEGSN
;
A
#
# COMPACT_ATOMS: atom_id res chain seq x y z
N MET A 1 -34.96 11.32 -36.81
CA MET A 1 -34.48 9.93 -36.55
C MET A 1 -33.76 9.95 -35.21
N ASN A 2 -34.50 9.67 -34.14
CA ASN A 2 -33.98 9.51 -32.79
C ASN A 2 -33.26 8.15 -32.71
N ARG A 3 -31.93 8.17 -32.57
CA ARG A 3 -31.22 6.98 -32.07
C ARG A 3 -31.31 7.03 -30.55
N LEU A 4 -32.17 6.19 -30.01
CA LEU A 4 -32.28 5.91 -28.58
C LEU A 4 -30.88 5.57 -28.04
N LEU A 5 -30.35 6.45 -27.17
CA LEU A 5 -29.35 6.10 -26.19
C LEU A 5 -30.04 5.15 -25.21
N LEU A 6 -29.88 3.84 -25.44
CA LEU A 6 -30.10 2.83 -24.41
C LEU A 6 -29.11 3.14 -23.29
N THR A 7 -29.61 3.69 -22.19
CA THR A 7 -28.85 3.91 -20.96
C THR A 7 -28.40 2.55 -20.44
N LEU A 8 -27.16 2.19 -20.74
CA LEU A 8 -26.54 0.96 -20.29
C LEU A 8 -26.13 1.14 -18.82
N THR A 9 -27.09 1.10 -17.91
CA THR A 9 -26.81 1.11 -16.46
C THR A 9 -26.34 -0.27 -16.03
N LEU A 10 -25.08 -0.59 -16.35
CA LEU A 10 -24.32 -1.57 -15.60
C LEU A 10 -23.66 -0.81 -14.46
N VAL A 11 -24.15 -0.99 -13.24
CA VAL A 11 -23.42 -0.56 -12.05
C VAL A 11 -22.27 -1.55 -11.87
N VAL A 12 -21.16 -1.28 -12.55
CA VAL A 12 -19.89 -1.88 -12.17
C VAL A 12 -19.54 -1.24 -10.84
N THR A 13 -19.95 -1.86 -9.74
CA THR A 13 -19.41 -1.55 -8.43
C THR A 13 -17.94 -1.95 -8.47
N PHE A 14 -17.10 -1.07 -9.00
CA PHE A 14 -15.77 -0.92 -8.41
C PHE A 14 -16.07 -0.75 -6.93
N ALA A 15 -15.59 -1.68 -6.10
CA ALA A 15 -15.45 -1.39 -4.67
C ALA A 15 -14.88 0.02 -4.64
N ALA A 16 -15.72 0.96 -4.24
CA ALA A 16 -15.57 2.34 -4.64
C ALA A 16 -14.13 2.72 -4.36
N SER A 17 -13.44 3.26 -5.35
CA SER A 17 -12.35 4.15 -5.04
C SER A 17 -12.90 5.05 -3.94
N ALA A 18 -12.37 4.93 -2.73
CA ALA A 18 -12.83 5.61 -1.52
C ALA A 18 -12.59 7.12 -1.58
N PHE A 19 -12.58 7.68 -2.79
CA PHE A 19 -11.96 8.91 -3.20
C PHE A 19 -12.99 9.63 -4.09
N ALA A 20 -14.17 9.87 -3.53
CA ALA A 20 -15.26 10.62 -4.14
C ALA A 20 -14.86 12.09 -4.28
N GLN A 21 -14.14 12.41 -5.35
CA GLN A 21 -13.98 13.79 -5.84
C GLN A 21 -13.97 13.87 -7.38
N LYS A 22 -13.67 12.77 -8.08
CA LYS A 22 -13.75 12.64 -9.54
C LYS A 22 -15.05 11.93 -9.94
N ALA A 23 -15.68 12.36 -11.03
CA ALA A 23 -16.85 11.67 -11.59
C ALA A 23 -16.50 10.19 -11.85
N GLN A 24 -17.43 9.28 -11.53
CA GLN A 24 -17.19 7.85 -11.76
C GLN A 24 -16.99 7.58 -13.26
N PRO A 25 -15.94 6.84 -13.66
CA PRO A 25 -15.67 6.55 -15.06
C PRO A 25 -16.86 5.81 -15.68
N GLN A 26 -17.24 6.19 -16.91
CA GLN A 26 -18.36 5.59 -17.63
C GLN A 26 -17.89 4.83 -18.86
N PRO A 27 -18.37 3.59 -19.08
CA PRO A 27 -18.06 2.88 -20.31
C PRO A 27 -18.79 3.52 -21.49
N LYS A 28 -18.12 3.56 -22.63
CA LYS A 28 -18.55 4.22 -23.87
C LYS A 28 -19.18 3.25 -24.86
N SER A 29 -18.97 1.95 -24.71
CA SER A 29 -19.63 0.92 -25.51
C SER A 29 -19.82 -0.40 -24.75
N GLN A 30 -20.65 -1.29 -25.31
CA GLN A 30 -20.84 -2.64 -24.76
C GLN A 30 -19.57 -3.48 -24.85
N GLU A 31 -18.77 -3.29 -25.91
CA GLU A 31 -17.47 -3.95 -26.06
C GLU A 31 -16.49 -3.50 -24.98
N GLU A 32 -16.53 -2.21 -24.59
CA GLU A 32 -15.71 -1.70 -23.48
C GLU A 32 -16.16 -2.31 -22.16
N VAL A 33 -17.47 -2.41 -21.93
CA VAL A 33 -18.02 -3.13 -20.77
C VAL A 33 -17.49 -4.56 -20.70
N ASN A 34 -17.54 -5.30 -21.81
CA ASN A 34 -17.04 -6.67 -21.85
C ASN A 34 -15.53 -6.74 -21.57
N ALA A 35 -14.76 -5.76 -22.03
CA ALA A 35 -13.33 -5.68 -21.76
C ALA A 35 -13.03 -5.36 -20.28
N ILE A 36 -13.81 -4.47 -19.65
CA ILE A 36 -13.70 -4.18 -18.21
C ILE A 36 -14.03 -5.43 -17.39
N LEU A 37 -15.13 -6.12 -17.71
CA LEU A 37 -15.51 -7.38 -17.04
C LEU A 37 -14.43 -8.45 -17.20
N ALA A 38 -13.80 -8.56 -18.38
CA ALA A 38 -12.70 -9.50 -18.59
C ALA A 38 -11.50 -9.24 -17.66
N VAL A 39 -11.25 -8.00 -17.22
CA VAL A 39 -10.23 -7.70 -16.21
C VAL A 39 -10.68 -8.16 -14.82
N GLN A 40 -11.93 -7.93 -14.47
CA GLN A 40 -12.49 -8.27 -13.15
C GLN A 40 -12.61 -9.79 -12.95
N ASP A 41 -13.09 -10.49 -13.97
CA ASP A 41 -13.39 -11.92 -13.96
C ASP A 41 -12.17 -12.78 -14.29
N ALA A 42 -11.00 -12.18 -14.53
CA ALA A 42 -9.79 -12.89 -14.85
C ALA A 42 -9.38 -13.88 -13.74
N ALA A 43 -9.15 -15.13 -14.13
CA ALA A 43 -8.92 -16.23 -13.19
C ALA A 43 -7.59 -16.16 -12.43
N ASP A 44 -6.57 -15.51 -13.01
CA ASP A 44 -5.22 -15.45 -12.45
C ASP A 44 -4.53 -14.12 -12.81
N PRO A 45 -3.37 -13.80 -12.17
CA PRO A 45 -2.66 -12.55 -12.39
C PRO A 45 -2.27 -12.29 -13.86
N ASN A 46 -1.84 -13.32 -14.60
CA ASN A 46 -1.41 -13.17 -15.99
C ASN A 46 -2.61 -12.92 -16.90
N ALA A 47 -3.71 -13.63 -16.70
CA ALA A 47 -4.96 -13.38 -17.41
C ALA A 47 -5.47 -11.95 -17.17
N ARG A 48 -5.38 -11.46 -15.93
CA ARG A 48 -5.77 -10.09 -15.57
C ARG A 48 -4.88 -9.05 -16.25
N ILE A 49 -3.57 -9.26 -16.27
CA ILE A 49 -2.63 -8.37 -16.98
C ILE A 49 -2.96 -8.31 -18.47
N ALA A 50 -3.15 -9.47 -19.12
CA ALA A 50 -3.48 -9.52 -20.54
C ALA A 50 -4.82 -8.82 -20.85
N ALA A 51 -5.85 -9.00 -20.02
CA ALA A 51 -7.14 -8.33 -20.17
C ALA A 51 -7.02 -6.80 -19.98
N ALA A 52 -6.27 -6.34 -18.97
CA ALA A 52 -6.07 -4.91 -18.70
C ALA A 52 -5.29 -4.24 -19.84
N GLN A 53 -4.23 -4.88 -20.33
CA GLN A 53 -3.48 -4.41 -21.50
C GLN A 53 -4.37 -4.35 -22.74
N LYS A 54 -5.25 -5.34 -22.95
CA LYS A 54 -6.20 -5.34 -24.05
C LYS A 54 -7.21 -4.20 -23.95
N LEU A 55 -7.74 -3.91 -22.76
CA LEU A 55 -8.62 -2.76 -22.51
C LEU A 55 -7.93 -1.45 -22.92
N LEU A 56 -6.70 -1.21 -22.44
CA LEU A 56 -5.92 -0.01 -22.79
C LEU A 56 -5.50 0.04 -24.27
N LYS A 57 -5.36 -1.13 -24.92
CA LYS A 57 -5.01 -1.22 -26.32
C LYS A 57 -6.20 -0.87 -27.22
N ASP A 58 -7.36 -1.45 -26.96
CA ASP A 58 -8.51 -1.41 -27.85
C ASP A 58 -9.38 -0.16 -27.60
N PHE A 59 -9.37 0.39 -26.39
CA PHE A 59 -10.17 1.55 -25.98
C PHE A 59 -9.26 2.71 -25.55
N LYS A 60 -8.69 3.43 -26.54
CA LYS A 60 -7.67 4.46 -26.29
C LYS A 60 -8.14 5.66 -25.46
N ASP A 61 -9.43 5.96 -25.56
CA ASP A 61 -10.10 7.02 -24.82
C ASP A 61 -10.83 6.51 -23.59
N THR A 62 -10.60 5.27 -23.16
CA THR A 62 -11.22 4.70 -21.95
C THR A 62 -10.99 5.58 -20.73
N GLU A 63 -12.04 5.73 -19.91
CA GLU A 63 -11.97 6.40 -18.61
C GLU A 63 -11.44 5.45 -17.51
N PHE A 64 -11.26 4.16 -17.83
CA PHE A 64 -10.84 3.11 -16.89
C PHE A 64 -9.32 2.86 -16.87
N LYS A 65 -8.50 3.85 -17.26
CA LYS A 65 -7.04 3.72 -17.26
C LYS A 65 -6.49 3.46 -15.86
N GLU A 66 -6.95 4.24 -14.88
CA GLU A 66 -6.60 4.07 -13.48
C GLU A 66 -6.89 2.63 -13.01
N PHE A 67 -8.09 2.12 -13.33
CA PHE A 67 -8.50 0.77 -12.97
C PHE A 67 -7.60 -0.29 -13.63
N ALA A 68 -7.37 -0.20 -14.94
CA ALA A 68 -6.53 -1.17 -15.64
C ALA A 68 -5.10 -1.18 -15.07
N ASN A 69 -4.51 0.00 -14.83
CA ASN A 69 -3.19 0.15 -14.23
C ASN A 69 -3.13 -0.40 -12.80
N TYR A 70 -4.15 -0.10 -11.99
CA TYR A 70 -4.26 -0.61 -10.62
C TYR A 70 -4.34 -2.14 -10.59
N MET A 71 -5.15 -2.73 -11.47
CA MET A 71 -5.25 -4.19 -11.57
C MET A 71 -3.96 -4.85 -12.04
N MET A 72 -3.21 -4.21 -12.94
CA MET A 72 -1.87 -4.68 -13.31
C MET A 72 -0.90 -4.60 -12.13
N MET A 73 -0.88 -3.48 -11.38
CA MET A 73 -0.07 -3.34 -10.17
C MET A 73 -0.34 -4.48 -9.18
N LEU A 74 -1.62 -4.75 -8.87
CA LEU A 74 -2.00 -5.85 -7.98
C LEU A 74 -1.59 -7.23 -8.51
N SER A 75 -1.71 -7.46 -9.81
CA SER A 75 -1.26 -8.72 -10.42
C SER A 75 0.25 -8.91 -10.32
N TYR A 76 1.03 -7.86 -10.60
CA TYR A 76 2.50 -7.94 -10.49
C TYR A 76 2.96 -8.09 -9.04
N GLN A 77 2.25 -7.47 -8.08
CA GLN A 77 2.46 -7.75 -6.66
C GLN A 77 2.25 -9.24 -6.34
N GLN A 78 1.15 -9.85 -6.82
CA GLN A 78 0.86 -11.29 -6.61
C GLN A 78 1.90 -12.20 -7.25
N LEU A 79 2.46 -11.80 -8.40
CA LEU A 79 3.55 -12.49 -9.08
C LEU A 79 4.93 -12.22 -8.44
N ASN A 80 5.00 -11.42 -7.38
CA ASN A 80 6.23 -10.96 -6.75
C ASN A 80 7.18 -10.23 -7.73
N ASP A 81 6.62 -9.62 -8.78
CA ASP A 81 7.33 -8.80 -9.75
C ASP A 81 7.31 -7.34 -9.30
N PHE A 82 8.36 -6.95 -8.59
CA PHE A 82 8.42 -5.64 -7.96
C PHE A 82 8.54 -4.50 -8.97
N GLU A 83 9.33 -4.69 -10.03
CA GLU A 83 9.59 -3.64 -11.01
C GLU A 83 8.31 -3.23 -11.72
N ASN A 84 7.55 -4.20 -12.22
CA ASN A 84 6.28 -3.91 -12.87
C ASN A 84 5.21 -3.43 -11.87
N MET A 85 5.22 -3.92 -10.62
CA MET A 85 4.36 -3.37 -9.58
C MET A 85 4.59 -1.86 -9.40
N LEU A 86 5.85 -1.40 -9.33
CA LEU A 86 6.15 0.04 -9.21
C LEU A 86 5.71 0.81 -10.45
N ILE A 87 6.00 0.29 -11.65
CA ILE A 87 5.63 0.94 -12.92
C ILE A 87 4.12 1.17 -12.98
N PHE A 88 3.31 0.13 -12.74
CA PHE A 88 1.87 0.26 -12.87
C PHE A 88 1.22 0.99 -11.69
N GLY A 89 1.84 0.97 -10.51
CA GLY A 89 1.46 1.85 -9.41
C GLY A 89 1.68 3.33 -9.73
N ASP A 90 2.81 3.66 -10.36
CA ASP A 90 3.07 5.02 -10.86
C ASP A 90 2.06 5.43 -11.93
N GLU A 91 1.74 4.54 -12.88
CA GLU A 91 0.72 4.82 -13.89
C GLU A 91 -0.65 5.06 -13.27
N THR A 92 -1.03 4.30 -12.22
CA THR A 92 -2.25 4.59 -11.45
C THR A 92 -2.20 5.97 -10.80
N LEU A 93 -1.07 6.36 -10.20
CA LEU A 93 -0.92 7.69 -9.59
C LEU A 93 -0.84 8.84 -10.60
N LYS A 94 -0.45 8.58 -11.85
CA LYS A 94 -0.56 9.57 -12.94
C LYS A 94 -2.03 9.84 -13.30
N ASP A 95 -2.87 8.80 -13.32
CA ASP A 95 -4.30 8.93 -13.61
C ASP A 95 -5.11 9.49 -12.42
N ASN A 96 -4.70 9.13 -11.19
CA ASN A 96 -5.26 9.59 -9.93
C ASN A 96 -4.16 9.81 -8.87
N PRO A 97 -3.63 11.04 -8.78
CA PRO A 97 -2.58 11.38 -7.80
C PRO A 97 -3.00 11.20 -6.35
N ASP A 98 -4.30 11.21 -6.06
CA ASP A 98 -4.82 11.17 -4.69
C ASP A 98 -5.31 9.77 -4.29
N ASN A 99 -4.94 8.73 -5.06
CA ASN A 99 -5.26 7.35 -4.72
C ASN A 99 -4.45 6.90 -3.48
N VAL A 100 -5.00 7.14 -2.29
CA VAL A 100 -4.35 6.87 -1.00
C VAL A 100 -3.98 5.40 -0.84
N GLY A 101 -4.78 4.47 -1.38
CA GLY A 101 -4.47 3.04 -1.33
C GLY A 101 -3.14 2.72 -2.03
N VAL A 102 -2.93 3.26 -3.23
CA VAL A 102 -1.68 3.10 -3.97
C VAL A 102 -0.53 3.84 -3.31
N LEU A 103 -0.77 5.06 -2.80
CA LEU A 103 0.26 5.82 -2.06
C LEU A 103 0.79 5.00 -0.86
N LEU A 104 -0.11 4.48 -0.02
CA LEU A 104 0.25 3.65 1.14
C LEU A 104 0.98 2.37 0.73
N GLN A 105 0.49 1.71 -0.31
CA GLN A 105 1.07 0.46 -0.77
C GLN A 105 2.50 0.64 -1.31
N LEU A 106 2.72 1.66 -2.13
CA LEU A 106 4.05 1.96 -2.68
C LEU A 106 4.98 2.51 -1.60
N SER A 107 4.49 3.36 -0.69
CA SER A 107 5.31 3.89 0.42
C SER A 107 5.84 2.79 1.33
N PHE A 108 5.09 1.70 1.51
CA PHE A 108 5.52 0.55 2.30
C PHE A 108 6.40 -0.42 1.49
N ALA A 109 6.02 -0.74 0.24
CA ALA A 109 6.73 -1.73 -0.57
C ALA A 109 8.15 -1.30 -0.97
N ILE A 110 8.37 0.00 -1.18
CA ILE A 110 9.68 0.52 -1.59
C ILE A 110 10.76 0.32 -0.52
N PRO A 111 10.63 0.80 0.73
CA PRO A 111 11.67 0.60 1.74
C PRO A 111 11.87 -0.87 2.07
N THR A 112 10.85 -1.74 2.04
CA THR A 112 11.04 -3.17 2.33
C THR A 112 11.92 -3.90 1.31
N ARG A 113 11.98 -3.41 0.05
CA ARG A 113 12.77 -4.01 -1.03
C ARG A 113 14.03 -3.21 -1.41
N THR A 114 14.19 -1.99 -0.90
CA THR A 114 15.40 -1.19 -1.12
C THR A 114 16.57 -1.75 -0.32
N ARG A 115 17.70 -1.99 -0.99
CA ARG A 115 18.91 -2.54 -0.38
C ARG A 115 19.91 -1.43 -0.06
N GLU A 116 20.81 -1.72 0.86
CA GLU A 116 21.80 -0.76 1.37
C GLU A 116 22.68 -0.16 0.27
N PHE A 117 23.02 -0.97 -0.73
CA PHE A 117 23.94 -0.61 -1.81
C PHE A 117 23.23 -0.39 -3.17
N ASP A 118 21.91 -0.18 -3.17
CA ASP A 118 21.20 0.23 -4.38
C ASP A 118 21.70 1.62 -4.83
N LEU A 119 22.11 1.75 -6.09
CA LEU A 119 22.62 3.03 -6.63
C LEU A 119 21.58 4.16 -6.57
N ASP A 120 20.31 3.78 -6.65
CA ASP A 120 19.12 4.64 -6.60
C ASP A 120 18.41 4.57 -5.24
N LYS A 121 19.08 4.11 -4.16
CA LYS A 121 18.51 3.99 -2.80
C LYS A 121 17.78 5.26 -2.37
N GLU A 122 18.45 6.39 -2.41
CA GLU A 122 17.86 7.65 -1.92
C GLU A 122 16.73 8.15 -2.81
N GLU A 123 16.82 7.96 -4.13
CA GLU A 123 15.73 8.30 -5.06
C GLU A 123 14.46 7.49 -4.76
N LYS A 124 14.61 6.18 -4.56
CA LYS A 124 13.53 5.28 -4.14
C LYS A 124 12.93 5.70 -2.81
N LEU A 125 13.75 5.94 -1.79
CA LEU A 125 13.29 6.31 -0.45
C LEU A 125 12.61 7.68 -0.44
N ALA A 126 13.13 8.68 -1.16
CA ALA A 126 12.50 9.99 -1.29
C ALA A 126 11.12 9.90 -1.96
N LYS A 127 10.98 9.05 -2.97
CA LYS A 127 9.70 8.80 -3.63
C LYS A 127 8.69 8.11 -2.70
N ALA A 128 9.13 7.10 -1.94
CA ALA A 128 8.29 6.44 -0.93
C ALA A 128 7.84 7.40 0.18
N GLU A 129 8.73 8.29 0.59
CA GLU A 129 8.45 9.32 1.60
C GLU A 129 7.41 10.35 1.10
N ASP A 130 7.52 10.80 -0.16
CA ASP A 130 6.49 11.65 -0.79
C ASP A 130 5.12 10.97 -0.74
N TYR A 131 5.05 9.68 -1.07
CA TYR A 131 3.82 8.93 -1.04
C TYR A 131 3.21 8.84 0.36
N ALA A 132 4.01 8.49 1.37
CA ALA A 132 3.53 8.44 2.76
C ALA A 132 3.03 9.83 3.24
N LYS A 133 3.77 10.90 2.95
CA LYS A 133 3.39 12.27 3.35
C LYS A 133 2.13 12.76 2.66
N ARG A 134 1.96 12.44 1.38
CA ARG A 134 0.73 12.73 0.64
C ARG A 134 -0.45 11.95 1.19
N ALA A 135 -0.28 10.66 1.47
CA ALA A 135 -1.31 9.86 2.12
C ALA A 135 -1.76 10.49 3.45
N ILE A 136 -0.82 10.85 4.34
CA ILE A 136 -1.11 11.54 5.61
C ILE A 136 -1.91 12.82 5.39
N THR A 137 -1.58 13.60 4.36
CA THR A 137 -2.29 14.85 4.05
C THR A 137 -3.73 14.60 3.55
N LEU A 138 -3.94 13.52 2.79
CA LEU A 138 -5.22 13.19 2.17
C LEU A 138 -6.18 12.45 3.12
N ILE A 139 -5.68 11.57 4.00
CA ILE A 139 -6.47 10.70 4.87
C ILE A 139 -7.56 11.43 5.68
N PRO A 140 -7.31 12.61 6.30
CA PRO A 140 -8.32 13.31 7.08
C PRO A 140 -9.57 13.70 6.27
N ASN A 141 -9.38 13.94 4.97
CA ASN A 141 -10.40 14.45 4.04
C ASN A 141 -11.10 13.33 3.25
N LEU A 142 -10.79 12.06 3.54
CA LEU A 142 -11.41 10.95 2.83
C LEU A 142 -12.91 10.87 3.11
N ALA A 143 -13.67 10.72 2.02
CA ALA A 143 -15.05 10.30 2.08
C ALA A 143 -15.14 8.84 2.53
N LYS A 144 -16.25 8.46 3.16
CA LYS A 144 -16.51 7.06 3.51
C LYS A 144 -16.44 6.17 2.27
N MET A 145 -15.80 5.01 2.39
CA MET A 145 -15.73 4.02 1.32
C MET A 145 -17.11 3.44 1.02
N ASP A 146 -17.89 3.20 2.06
CA ASP A 146 -19.29 2.78 2.01
C ASP A 146 -20.13 3.83 2.74
N PRO A 147 -21.15 4.43 2.09
CA PRO A 147 -22.08 5.36 2.75
C PRO A 147 -22.75 4.80 4.00
N ASN A 148 -22.89 3.47 4.11
CA ASN A 148 -23.52 2.77 5.24
C ASN A 148 -22.54 2.42 6.37
N MET A 149 -21.22 2.64 6.19
CA MET A 149 -20.22 2.40 7.23
C MET A 149 -20.48 3.30 8.44
N LEU A 150 -20.37 2.76 9.65
CA LEU A 150 -20.51 3.55 10.88
C LEU A 150 -19.39 4.60 10.96
N ASP A 151 -19.67 5.76 11.56
CA ASP A 151 -18.69 6.84 11.70
C ASP A 151 -17.47 6.42 12.52
N GLU A 152 -17.67 5.60 13.55
CA GLU A 152 -16.60 5.07 14.39
C GLU A 152 -15.70 4.09 13.62
N ASP A 153 -16.30 3.15 12.88
CA ASP A 153 -15.55 2.23 12.02
C ASP A 153 -14.74 3.00 10.99
N TRP A 154 -15.34 4.03 10.38
CA TRP A 154 -14.64 4.87 9.42
C TRP A 154 -13.50 5.67 10.04
N LEU A 155 -13.70 6.20 11.24
CA LEU A 155 -12.64 6.86 11.99
C LEU A 155 -11.48 5.90 12.27
N ASN A 156 -11.77 4.66 12.65
CA ASN A 156 -10.76 3.63 12.89
C ASN A 156 -10.02 3.25 11.59
N THR A 157 -10.71 3.11 10.47
CA THR A 157 -10.06 2.91 9.16
C THR A 157 -9.10 4.06 8.81
N LYS A 158 -9.50 5.31 9.04
CA LYS A 158 -8.59 6.46 8.82
C LYS A 158 -7.38 6.42 9.74
N LYS A 159 -7.54 6.01 11.01
CA LYS A 159 -6.42 5.83 11.93
C LYS A 159 -5.48 4.71 11.46
N ASP A 160 -6.03 3.59 10.95
CA ASP A 160 -5.23 2.50 10.40
C ASP A 160 -4.44 2.91 9.15
N PHE A 161 -5.02 3.76 8.30
CA PHE A 161 -4.28 4.34 7.17
C PHE A 161 -3.16 5.27 7.63
N MET A 162 -3.43 6.10 8.64
CA MET A 162 -2.37 6.93 9.24
C MET A 162 -1.28 6.07 9.88
N SER A 163 -1.66 4.95 10.51
CA SER A 163 -0.72 3.98 11.06
C SER A 163 0.21 3.42 9.98
N GLN A 164 -0.35 2.92 8.87
CA GLN A 164 0.42 2.38 7.73
C GLN A 164 1.36 3.43 7.10
N ALA A 165 0.91 4.68 6.98
CA ALA A 165 1.75 5.76 6.47
C ALA A 165 2.94 6.06 7.41
N ASN A 166 2.68 6.10 8.73
CA ASN A 166 3.74 6.29 9.71
C ASN A 166 4.69 5.09 9.78
N GLU A 167 4.19 3.86 9.64
CA GLU A 167 5.04 2.68 9.55
C GLU A 167 5.96 2.76 8.32
N SER A 168 5.42 3.18 7.16
CA SER A 168 6.22 3.42 5.96
C SER A 168 7.35 4.43 6.20
N LEU A 169 7.05 5.57 6.86
CA LEU A 169 8.07 6.57 7.24
C LEU A 169 9.12 5.98 8.18
N GLY A 170 8.69 5.19 9.16
CA GLY A 170 9.60 4.49 10.07
C GLY A 170 10.56 3.54 9.34
N LEU A 171 10.06 2.79 8.36
CA LEU A 171 10.87 1.91 7.52
C LEU A 171 11.86 2.68 6.64
N ILE A 172 11.43 3.80 6.07
CA ILE A 172 12.28 4.71 5.29
C ILE A 172 13.41 5.24 6.17
N ASP A 173 13.09 5.68 7.39
CA ASP A 173 14.08 6.18 8.35
C ASP A 173 15.06 5.10 8.80
N ILE A 174 14.60 3.86 9.01
CA ILE A 174 15.51 2.72 9.26
C ILE A 174 16.50 2.55 8.10
N LYS A 175 16.03 2.62 6.85
CA LYS A 175 16.90 2.51 5.66
C LYS A 175 17.87 3.67 5.52
N ARG A 176 17.53 4.85 6.05
CA ARG A 176 18.44 6.00 6.13
C ARG A 176 19.29 6.04 7.40
N GLU A 177 19.16 5.02 8.26
CA GLU A 177 19.82 4.97 9.58
C GLU A 177 19.41 6.13 10.52
N ASN A 178 18.28 6.79 10.24
CA ASN A 178 17.69 7.86 11.05
C ASN A 178 16.87 7.26 12.21
N TYR A 179 17.53 6.52 13.10
CA TYR A 179 16.83 5.67 14.07
C TYR A 179 15.93 6.43 15.06
N ASP A 180 16.25 7.67 15.43
CA ASP A 180 15.39 8.46 16.30
C ASP A 180 14.06 8.82 15.62
N SER A 181 14.09 9.25 14.34
CA SER A 181 12.88 9.49 13.54
C SER A 181 12.10 8.20 13.30
N ALA A 182 12.81 7.08 13.06
CA ALA A 182 12.18 5.78 12.91
C ALA A 182 11.39 5.38 14.16
N ILE A 183 11.97 5.59 15.35
CA ILE A 183 11.31 5.31 16.63
C ILE A 183 10.05 6.17 16.78
N GLU A 184 10.11 7.47 16.47
CA GLU A 184 8.95 8.37 16.52
C GLU A 184 7.82 7.87 15.61
N HIS A 185 8.12 7.64 14.34
CA HIS A 185 7.13 7.20 13.36
C HIS A 185 6.55 5.81 13.67
N LEU A 186 7.37 4.83 14.06
CA LEU A 186 6.89 3.48 14.41
C LEU A 186 6.07 3.46 15.70
N THR A 187 6.44 4.30 16.67
CA THR A 187 5.62 4.50 17.88
C THR A 187 4.27 5.09 17.49
N LYS A 188 4.28 6.09 16.60
CA LYS A 188 3.04 6.71 16.13
C LYS A 188 2.14 5.73 15.38
N ALA A 189 2.72 4.85 14.57
CA ALA A 189 1.99 3.78 13.90
C ALA A 189 1.27 2.86 14.90
N LEU A 190 1.97 2.41 15.94
CA LEU A 190 1.41 1.55 16.99
C LEU A 190 0.32 2.24 17.82
N GLU A 191 0.41 3.54 18.06
CA GLU A 191 -0.64 4.32 18.75
C GLU A 191 -1.93 4.43 17.95
N LEU A 192 -1.82 4.49 16.62
CA LEU A 192 -2.93 4.72 15.70
C LEU A 192 -3.61 3.42 15.28
N ALA A 193 -2.88 2.30 15.27
CA ALA A 193 -3.39 1.02 14.81
C ALA A 193 -4.56 0.52 15.67
N SER A 194 -5.65 0.12 15.03
CA SER A 194 -6.74 -0.64 15.64
C SER A 194 -6.27 -2.01 16.14
N GLN A 195 -5.28 -2.59 15.44
CA GLN A 195 -4.57 -3.79 15.85
C GLN A 195 -3.06 -3.62 15.64
N GLN A 196 -2.31 -3.65 16.73
CA GLN A 196 -0.85 -3.65 16.68
C GLN A 196 -0.34 -4.99 16.15
N THR A 197 0.63 -4.95 15.24
CA THR A 197 1.19 -6.16 14.60
C THR A 197 2.56 -6.50 15.17
N GLY A 198 2.91 -7.78 15.15
CA GLY A 198 4.27 -8.23 15.50
C GLY A 198 5.34 -7.61 14.60
N GLU A 199 5.00 -7.31 13.34
CA GLU A 199 5.88 -6.70 12.37
C GLU A 199 6.30 -5.28 12.76
N THR A 200 5.35 -4.40 13.11
CA THR A 200 5.66 -3.02 13.51
C THR A 200 6.48 -2.99 14.80
N PHE A 201 6.16 -3.87 15.76
CA PHE A 201 6.98 -4.03 16.97
C PHE A 201 8.40 -4.51 16.67
N TYR A 202 8.57 -5.41 15.70
CA TYR A 202 9.90 -5.86 15.27
C TYR A 202 10.70 -4.70 14.67
N HIS A 203 10.11 -3.90 13.78
CA HIS A 203 10.76 -2.72 13.21
C HIS A 203 11.17 -1.73 14.31
N LEU A 204 10.30 -1.49 15.28
CA LEU A 204 10.58 -0.61 16.41
C LEU A 204 11.73 -1.15 17.28
N ALA A 205 11.72 -2.46 17.56
CA ALA A 205 12.81 -3.12 18.30
C ALA A 205 14.14 -3.00 17.56
N ASN A 206 14.14 -3.14 16.23
CA ASN A 206 15.33 -2.97 15.41
C ASN A 206 15.87 -1.53 15.52
N ALA A 207 15.01 -0.53 15.38
CA ALA A 207 15.39 0.88 15.53
C ALA A 207 15.92 1.19 16.94
N TYR A 208 15.33 0.63 17.99
CA TYR A 208 15.86 0.73 19.36
C TYR A 208 17.23 0.08 19.50
N ASN A 209 17.42 -1.12 18.95
CA ASN A 209 18.70 -1.82 19.02
C ASN A 209 19.80 -1.03 18.30
N LYS A 210 19.52 -0.55 17.10
CA LYS A 210 20.47 0.22 16.28
C LYS A 210 20.80 1.61 16.87
N SER A 211 19.90 2.19 17.66
CA SER A 211 20.15 3.42 18.43
C SER A 211 20.78 3.18 19.81
N GLY A 212 21.16 1.93 20.14
CA GLY A 212 21.80 1.57 21.40
C GLY A 212 20.85 1.53 22.61
N LYS A 213 19.54 1.65 22.39
CA LYS A 213 18.50 1.64 23.43
C LYS A 213 18.10 0.20 23.78
N LYS A 214 19.06 -0.58 24.29
CA LYS A 214 18.96 -2.04 24.50
C LYS A 214 17.71 -2.50 25.27
N ASP A 215 17.39 -1.84 26.39
CA ASP A 215 16.24 -2.23 27.22
C ASP A 215 14.91 -2.03 26.49
N LEU A 216 14.78 -0.93 25.74
CA LEU A 216 13.60 -0.67 24.92
C LEU A 216 13.50 -1.63 23.73
N ALA A 217 14.64 -2.02 23.16
CA ALA A 217 14.70 -3.03 22.10
C ALA A 217 14.20 -4.40 22.61
N LEU A 218 14.61 -4.81 23.81
CA LEU A 218 14.14 -6.05 24.45
C LEU A 218 12.64 -6.02 24.76
N ASP A 219 12.12 -4.90 25.26
CA ASP A 219 10.67 -4.76 25.48
C ASP A 219 9.89 -4.87 24.17
N ALA A 220 10.30 -4.12 23.14
CA ALA A 220 9.64 -4.11 21.84
C ALA A 220 9.71 -5.47 21.13
N VAL A 221 10.85 -6.18 21.19
CA VAL A 221 10.97 -7.50 20.53
C VAL A 221 10.14 -8.57 21.24
N ASN A 222 10.00 -8.50 22.57
CA ASN A 222 9.10 -9.40 23.30
C ASN A 222 7.63 -9.13 22.94
N LYS A 223 7.23 -7.87 22.77
CA LYS A 223 5.90 -7.51 22.25
C LYS A 223 5.69 -8.01 20.84
N SER A 224 6.71 -7.93 19.98
CA SER A 224 6.68 -8.48 18.62
C SER A 224 6.37 -9.99 18.66
N ILE A 225 7.13 -10.76 19.44
CA ILE A 225 6.94 -12.22 19.58
C ILE A 225 5.54 -12.54 20.12
N ALA A 226 5.07 -11.82 21.14
CA ALA A 226 3.73 -12.01 21.72
C ALA A 226 2.61 -11.73 20.70
N ALA A 227 2.84 -10.82 19.74
CA ALA A 227 1.93 -10.49 18.65
C ALA A 227 2.13 -11.35 17.38
N GLY A 228 2.81 -12.51 17.49
CA GLY A 228 3.01 -13.45 16.38
C GLY A 228 4.34 -13.31 15.62
N GLY A 229 5.16 -12.33 16.00
CA GLY A 229 6.48 -12.07 15.43
C GLY A 229 6.45 -11.50 14.01
N MET A 230 7.60 -11.56 13.34
CA MET A 230 7.73 -11.30 11.92
C MET A 230 8.25 -12.57 11.25
N GLN A 231 7.46 -13.14 10.35
CA GLN A 231 7.83 -14.38 9.66
C GLN A 231 8.75 -14.08 8.47
N MET A 232 9.88 -14.76 8.43
CA MET A 232 10.79 -14.76 7.27
C MET A 232 10.36 -15.81 6.25
N VAL A 233 10.83 -15.67 5.01
CA VAL A 233 10.52 -16.60 3.90
C VAL A 233 10.94 -18.04 4.21
N ASP A 234 11.98 -18.23 5.02
CA ASP A 234 12.46 -19.55 5.45
C ASP A 234 11.69 -20.13 6.65
N GLY A 235 10.60 -19.47 7.07
CA GLY A 235 9.72 -19.91 8.17
C GLY A 235 10.25 -19.59 9.57
N LYS A 236 11.37 -18.86 9.69
CA LYS A 236 11.88 -18.40 10.99
C LYS A 236 11.22 -17.10 11.42
N ASN A 237 11.17 -16.88 12.74
CA ASN A 237 10.72 -15.63 13.32
C ASN A 237 11.89 -14.64 13.44
N ALA A 238 11.87 -13.56 12.66
CA ALA A 238 12.90 -12.52 12.70
C ALA A 238 13.01 -11.86 14.08
N ALA A 239 11.92 -11.80 14.84
CA ALA A 239 11.93 -11.23 16.19
C ALA A 239 12.70 -12.11 17.18
N GLU A 240 12.66 -13.43 17.04
CA GLU A 240 13.47 -14.34 17.87
C GLU A 240 14.97 -14.17 17.57
N VAL A 241 15.32 -14.02 16.29
CA VAL A 241 16.70 -13.77 15.87
C VAL A 241 17.20 -12.44 16.45
N LEU A 242 16.41 -11.37 16.27
CA LEU A 242 16.76 -10.04 16.79
C LEU A 242 16.90 -10.06 18.32
N LYS A 243 16.06 -10.79 19.04
CA LYS A 243 16.19 -10.94 20.49
C LYS A 243 17.54 -11.53 20.90
N GLN A 244 17.99 -12.59 20.22
CA GLN A 244 19.30 -13.20 20.47
C GLN A 244 20.46 -12.23 20.18
N GLU A 245 20.35 -11.44 19.11
CA GLU A 245 21.34 -10.41 18.77
C GLU A 245 21.43 -9.32 19.86
N ILE A 246 20.28 -8.85 20.36
CA ILE A 246 20.22 -7.84 21.41
C ILE A 246 20.85 -8.40 22.70
N GLU A 247 20.50 -9.63 23.08
CA GLU A 247 21.02 -10.29 24.30
C GLU A 247 22.54 -10.54 24.22
N GLY A 248 23.06 -10.93 23.05
CA GLY A 248 24.47 -11.24 22.83
C GLY A 248 25.42 -10.05 22.65
N SER A 249 24.88 -8.85 22.40
CA SER A 249 25.67 -7.62 22.29
C SER A 249 26.10 -7.14 23.69
N ASN A 250 27.32 -7.50 24.12
CA ASN A 250 27.97 -7.04 25.35
C ASN A 250 28.90 -5.85 25.08
#